data_AF-A0A3D9FSH0-F1
#
_entry.id   AF-A0A3D9FSH0-F1
#
_cell.length_a   1.000
_cell.length_b   1.000
_cell.length_c   1.000
_cell.angle_alpha   90.00
_cell.angle_beta   90.00
_cell.angle_gamma   90.00
#
_symmetry.space_group_name_H-M   'P 1'
#
loop_
_entity.id
_entity.type
_entity.pdbx_description
1 polymer ?
#
loop_
_entity_poly.entity_id
_entity_poly.type
_entity_poly.pdbx_seq_one_letter_code
_entity_poly.pdbx_strand_id
1 'polypeptide(L)'
;MDNALKEILWRQFAGSIDMLKNAVELCPQSLWNSDLLFGYNAFHTAFFLDYYLTLEPKGFVPPKPFSLSEFEDRMPERIYTKEEVLIYLEFGREKLRQLLAEMTDEIYKSNWENESKTMCYNIIEILLYNMRHVQHHTAQLNLLLRQNIDDAPQWVREAKDTLY
;
A
#
# COMPACT_ATOMS: atom_id res chain seq x y z
N MET A 1 12.40 -18.55 7.18
CA MET A 1 12.40 -18.22 5.74
C MET A 1 13.81 -17.79 5.35
N ASP A 2 14.27 -18.12 4.15
CA ASP A 2 15.58 -17.69 3.66
C ASP A 2 15.70 -16.15 3.64
N ASN A 3 16.80 -15.62 4.15
CA ASN A 3 17.07 -14.18 4.20
C ASN A 3 17.11 -13.58 2.79
N ALA A 4 17.59 -14.33 1.78
CA ALA A 4 17.60 -13.84 0.41
C ALA A 4 16.17 -13.57 -0.10
N LEU A 5 15.20 -14.43 0.24
CA LEU A 5 13.80 -14.21 -0.13
C LEU A 5 13.20 -12.98 0.58
N LYS A 6 13.52 -12.79 1.88
CA LYS A 6 13.11 -11.59 2.63
C LYS A 6 13.60 -10.32 1.95
N GLU A 7 14.88 -10.28 1.56
CA GLU A 7 15.48 -9.14 0.89
C GLU A 7 14.92 -8.90 -0.51
N ILE A 8 14.63 -9.96 -1.27
CA ILE A 8 13.98 -9.84 -2.59
C ILE A 8 12.60 -9.20 -2.45
N LEU A 9 11.78 -9.70 -1.50
CA LEU A 9 10.45 -9.16 -1.23
C LEU A 9 10.52 -7.70 -0.77
N TRP A 10 11.42 -7.38 0.15
CA TRP A 10 11.64 -6.02 0.62
C TRP A 10 11.97 -5.09 -0.56
N ARG A 11 13.00 -5.41 -1.34
CA ARG A 11 13.48 -4.56 -2.43
C ARG A 11 12.40 -4.24 -3.44
N GLN A 12 11.57 -5.22 -3.80
CA GLN A 12 10.53 -5.02 -4.81
C GLN A 12 9.28 -4.38 -4.23
N PHE A 13 8.79 -4.85 -3.08
CA PHE A 13 7.53 -4.37 -2.55
C PHE A 13 7.67 -2.97 -1.92
N ALA A 14 8.74 -2.70 -1.16
CA ALA A 14 9.01 -1.34 -0.69
C ALA A 14 9.31 -0.39 -1.86
N GLY A 15 9.92 -0.87 -2.95
CA GLY A 15 10.06 -0.11 -4.20
C GLY A 15 8.71 0.29 -4.81
N SER A 16 7.73 -0.61 -4.85
CA SER A 16 6.36 -0.29 -5.30
C SER A 16 5.67 0.74 -4.40
N ILE A 17 5.86 0.67 -3.08
CA ILE A 17 5.35 1.68 -2.14
C ILE A 17 6.04 3.03 -2.38
N ASP A 18 7.35 3.03 -2.64
CA ASP A 18 8.12 4.24 -2.96
C ASP A 18 7.63 4.88 -4.28
N MET A 19 7.24 4.09 -5.28
CA MET A 19 6.62 4.61 -6.51
C MET A 19 5.28 5.30 -6.21
N LEU A 20 4.43 4.70 -5.38
CA LEU A 20 3.17 5.31 -4.96
C LEU A 20 3.40 6.62 -4.20
N LYS A 21 4.33 6.62 -3.26
CA LYS A 21 4.73 7.80 -2.48
C LYS A 21 5.16 8.94 -3.40
N ASN A 22 6.03 8.68 -4.38
CA ASN A 22 6.47 9.70 -5.33
C ASN A 22 5.29 10.29 -6.13
N ALA A 23 4.29 9.48 -6.51
CA ALA A 23 3.11 9.95 -7.23
C ALA A 23 2.24 10.87 -6.36
N VAL A 24 2.06 10.49 -5.09
CA VAL A 24 1.34 11.30 -4.09
C VAL A 24 2.06 12.62 -3.82
N GLU A 25 3.39 12.60 -3.67
CA GLU A 25 4.20 13.80 -3.46
C GLU A 25 4.08 14.77 -4.64
N LEU A 26 4.21 14.28 -5.89
CA LEU A 26 4.17 15.09 -7.10
C LEU A 26 2.79 15.70 -7.38
N CYS A 27 1.70 15.06 -6.94
CA CYS A 27 0.34 15.50 -7.26
C CYS A 27 0.02 16.92 -6.76
N PRO A 28 -0.35 17.89 -7.61
CA PRO A 28 -0.70 19.22 -7.13
C PRO A 28 -2.03 19.23 -6.37
N GLN A 29 -2.21 20.20 -5.46
CA GLN A 29 -3.42 20.31 -4.64
C GLN A 29 -4.70 20.44 -5.47
N SER A 30 -4.62 21.07 -6.64
CA SER A 30 -5.76 21.23 -7.57
C SER A 30 -6.27 19.89 -8.11
N LEU A 31 -5.38 18.91 -8.30
CA LEU A 31 -5.73 17.57 -8.77
C LEU A 31 -6.16 16.67 -7.60
N TRP A 32 -5.53 16.82 -6.43
CA TRP A 32 -5.79 16.02 -5.23
C TRP A 32 -7.27 15.95 -4.84
N ASN A 33 -7.95 17.11 -4.84
CA ASN A 33 -9.35 17.28 -4.45
C ASN A 33 -10.32 17.39 -5.64
N SER A 34 -9.90 16.96 -6.83
CA SER A 34 -10.74 17.05 -8.03
C SER A 34 -11.67 15.83 -8.19
N ASP A 35 -12.59 15.92 -9.15
CA ASP A 35 -13.50 14.83 -9.53
C ASP A 35 -12.78 13.61 -10.13
N LEU A 36 -11.46 13.70 -10.38
CA LEU A 36 -10.62 12.58 -10.81
C LEU A 36 -10.24 11.63 -9.66
N LEU A 37 -10.65 11.95 -8.41
CA LEU A 37 -10.51 11.09 -7.24
C LEU A 37 -9.06 10.67 -6.96
N PHE A 38 -8.07 11.51 -7.28
CA PHE A 38 -6.66 11.20 -7.06
C PHE A 38 -6.37 10.92 -5.59
N GLY A 39 -6.74 11.85 -4.70
CA GLY A 39 -6.51 11.71 -3.27
C GLY A 39 -7.24 10.52 -2.66
N TYR A 40 -8.44 10.22 -3.17
CA TYR A 40 -9.20 9.04 -2.75
C TYR A 40 -8.51 7.73 -3.16
N ASN A 41 -8.10 7.59 -4.43
CA ASN A 41 -7.41 6.39 -4.89
C ASN A 41 -6.07 6.18 -4.18
N ALA A 42 -5.37 7.26 -3.82
CA ALA A 42 -4.17 7.18 -2.98
C ALA A 42 -4.48 6.66 -1.57
N PHE A 43 -5.57 7.15 -0.95
CA PHE A 43 -6.07 6.64 0.34
C PHE A 43 -6.50 5.17 0.25
N HIS A 44 -7.31 4.79 -0.74
CA HIS A 44 -7.74 3.42 -1.00
C HIS A 44 -6.53 2.48 -1.04
N THR A 45 -5.51 2.86 -1.79
CA THR A 45 -4.30 2.06 -1.94
C THR A 45 -3.55 1.91 -0.61
N ALA A 46 -3.43 2.99 0.18
CA ALA A 46 -2.80 2.95 1.50
C ALA A 46 -3.58 2.09 2.51
N PHE A 47 -4.91 2.16 2.48
CA PHE A 47 -5.79 1.38 3.33
C PHE A 47 -5.62 -0.12 3.08
N PHE A 48 -5.71 -0.55 1.82
CA PHE A 48 -5.55 -1.96 1.48
C PHE A 48 -4.11 -2.46 1.61
N LEU A 49 -3.12 -1.57 1.43
CA LEU A 49 -1.72 -1.87 1.79
C LEU A 49 -1.63 -2.32 3.25
N ASP A 50 -2.16 -1.52 4.19
CA ASP A 50 -2.15 -1.84 5.61
C ASP A 50 -2.96 -3.10 5.94
N TYR A 51 -4.17 -3.20 5.37
CA TYR A 51 -5.06 -4.35 5.60
C TYR A 51 -4.40 -5.68 5.23
N TYR A 52 -3.87 -5.80 4.02
CA TYR A 52 -3.23 -7.03 3.54
C TYR A 52 -1.87 -7.30 4.18
N LEU A 53 -1.24 -6.32 4.84
CA LEU A 53 -0.05 -6.52 5.67
C LEU A 53 -0.38 -6.96 7.11
N THR A 54 -1.66 -6.98 7.49
CA THR A 54 -2.10 -7.43 8.81
C THR A 54 -2.23 -8.95 8.82
N LEU A 55 -1.35 -9.67 9.53
CA LEU A 55 -1.33 -11.14 9.58
C LEU A 55 -2.67 -11.75 10.03
N GLU A 56 -3.31 -11.16 11.05
CA GLU A 56 -4.64 -11.52 11.52
C GLU A 56 -5.58 -10.32 11.26
N PRO A 57 -6.23 -10.25 10.10
CA PRO A 57 -7.02 -9.09 9.70
C PRO A 57 -8.42 -9.04 10.34
N LYS A 58 -8.79 -10.03 11.16
CA LYS A 58 -10.07 -10.06 11.85
C LYS A 58 -10.17 -8.90 12.84
N GLY A 59 -11.19 -8.06 12.70
CA GLY A 59 -11.32 -6.85 13.50
C GLY A 59 -10.25 -5.80 13.18
N PHE A 60 -9.71 -5.81 11.96
CA PHE A 60 -8.78 -4.79 11.47
C PHE A 60 -9.36 -3.38 11.68
N VAL A 61 -8.50 -2.47 12.14
CA VAL A 61 -8.80 -1.04 12.28
C VAL A 61 -7.59 -0.27 11.76
N PRO A 62 -7.76 0.66 10.81
CA PRO A 62 -6.67 1.50 10.33
C PRO A 62 -6.22 2.49 11.42
N PRO A 63 -4.99 3.04 11.35
CA PRO A 63 -4.56 4.08 12.27
C PRO A 63 -5.48 5.32 12.17
N LYS A 64 -5.62 6.06 13.28
CA LYS A 64 -6.33 7.36 13.23
C LYS A 64 -5.58 8.32 12.29
N PRO A 65 -6.26 9.17 11.51
CA PRO A 65 -7.70 9.45 11.51
C PRO A 65 -8.51 8.67 10.44
N PHE A 66 -7.98 7.57 9.92
CA PHE A 66 -8.60 6.82 8.82
C PHE A 66 -9.83 6.03 9.30
N SER A 67 -10.84 5.94 8.45
CA SER A 67 -12.08 5.20 8.72
C SER A 67 -12.11 3.88 7.95
N LEU A 68 -13.14 3.06 8.23
CA LEU A 68 -13.38 1.78 7.55
C LEU A 68 -14.26 1.94 6.29
N SER A 69 -14.31 3.12 5.69
CA SER A 69 -15.19 3.41 4.54
C SER A 69 -14.97 2.46 3.35
N GLU A 70 -13.73 1.98 3.18
CA GLU A 70 -13.36 0.99 2.14
C GLU A 70 -14.05 -0.38 2.31
N PHE A 71 -14.49 -0.75 3.52
CA PHE A 71 -15.29 -1.96 3.74
C PHE A 71 -16.79 -1.72 3.70
N GLU A 72 -17.21 -0.45 3.71
CA GLU A 72 -18.61 -0.05 3.73
C GLU A 72 -19.13 0.31 2.32
N ASP A 73 -18.35 0.02 1.27
CA ASP A 73 -18.63 0.37 -0.13
C ASP A 73 -19.02 1.84 -0.32
N ARG A 74 -18.40 2.75 0.44
CA ARG A 74 -18.69 4.19 0.40
C ARG A 74 -17.42 5.05 0.42
N MET A 75 -17.56 6.29 -0.02
CA MET A 75 -16.53 7.30 0.14
C MET A 75 -16.30 7.64 1.63
N PRO A 76 -15.06 8.00 2.02
CA PRO A 76 -14.81 8.53 3.35
C PRO A 76 -15.61 9.83 3.57
N GLU A 77 -15.90 10.15 4.84
CA GLU A 77 -16.68 11.33 5.22
C GLU A 77 -16.03 12.65 4.79
N ARG A 78 -14.71 12.62 4.58
CA ARG A 78 -13.94 13.71 4.01
C ARG A 78 -12.81 13.16 3.15
N ILE A 79 -12.28 14.01 2.27
CA ILE A 79 -11.03 13.73 1.58
C ILE A 79 -9.89 13.89 2.58
N TYR A 80 -9.06 12.86 2.72
CA TYR A 80 -7.83 12.93 3.52
C TYR A 80 -6.80 13.84 2.84
N THR A 81 -6.03 14.58 3.62
CA THR A 81 -4.99 15.45 3.04
C THR A 81 -3.86 14.61 2.47
N LYS A 82 -3.06 15.22 1.59
CA LYS A 82 -1.87 14.57 1.03
C LYS A 82 -0.94 14.09 2.15
N GLU A 83 -0.71 14.95 3.15
CA GLU A 83 0.17 14.67 4.28
C GLU A 83 -0.33 13.48 5.10
N GLU A 84 -1.65 13.39 5.34
CA GLU A 84 -2.26 12.25 6.03
C GLU A 84 -1.98 10.95 5.27
N VAL A 85 -2.23 10.93 3.95
CA VAL A 85 -1.97 9.73 3.13
C VAL A 85 -0.48 9.37 3.10
N LEU A 86 0.42 10.35 3.00
CA LEU A 86 1.86 10.09 3.07
C LEU A 86 2.30 9.47 4.39
N ILE A 87 1.74 9.94 5.52
CA ILE A 87 1.98 9.33 6.84
C ILE A 87 1.49 7.87 6.86
N TYR A 88 0.34 7.60 6.25
CA TYR A 88 -0.20 6.23 6.20
C TYR A 88 0.63 5.30 5.31
N LEU A 89 1.13 5.80 4.18
CA LEU A 89 2.04 5.03 3.32
C LEU A 89 3.34 4.67 4.05
N GLU A 90 3.91 5.61 4.81
CA GLU A 90 5.10 5.34 5.63
C GLU A 90 4.81 4.30 6.71
N PHE A 91 3.66 4.39 7.37
CA PHE A 91 3.19 3.37 8.32
C PHE A 91 3.09 1.99 7.66
N GLY A 92 2.49 1.88 6.48
CA GLY A 92 2.41 0.62 5.72
C GLY A 92 3.78 0.09 5.30
N ARG A 93 4.69 0.96 4.88
CA ARG A 93 6.07 0.59 4.50
C ARG A 93 6.86 0.04 5.70
N GLU A 94 6.74 0.68 6.86
CA GLU A 94 7.36 0.20 8.09
C GLU A 94 6.73 -1.12 8.57
N LYS A 95 5.41 -1.26 8.44
CA LYS A 95 4.72 -2.52 8.74
C LYS A 95 5.21 -3.67 7.87
N LEU A 96 5.43 -3.44 6.58
CA LEU A 96 6.07 -4.41 5.67
C LEU A 96 7.48 -4.78 6.14
N ARG A 97 8.29 -3.79 6.52
CA ARG A 97 9.65 -4.02 7.04
C ARG A 97 9.62 -4.94 8.25
N GLN A 98 8.79 -4.61 9.24
CA GLN A 98 8.64 -5.39 10.48
C GLN A 98 8.20 -6.82 10.18
N LEU A 99 7.16 -6.98 9.36
CA LEU A 99 6.65 -8.29 8.96
C LEU A 99 7.73 -9.15 8.30
N LEU A 100 8.53 -8.59 7.38
CA LEU A 100 9.61 -9.33 6.72
C LEU A 100 10.78 -9.64 7.67
N ALA A 101 11.17 -8.69 8.52
CA ALA A 101 12.23 -8.88 9.51
C ALA A 101 11.87 -10.01 10.48
N GLU A 102 10.64 -10.02 10.99
CA GLU A 102 10.10 -10.98 11.96
C GLU A 102 9.59 -12.27 11.32
N MET A 103 9.57 -12.38 9.99
CA MET A 103 9.05 -13.55 9.27
C MET A 103 9.76 -14.84 9.67
N THR A 104 9.06 -15.71 10.42
CA THR A 104 9.54 -17.05 10.79
C THR A 104 9.11 -18.12 9.77
N ASP A 105 9.56 -19.36 9.94
CA ASP A 105 9.10 -20.47 9.08
C ASP A 105 7.63 -20.81 9.31
N GLU A 106 7.12 -20.61 10.53
CA GLU A 106 5.72 -20.79 10.88
C GLU A 106 4.84 -19.75 10.19
N ILE A 107 5.22 -18.47 10.23
CA ILE A 107 4.49 -17.39 9.54
C ILE A 107 4.55 -17.61 8.03
N TYR A 108 5.73 -17.90 7.48
CA TYR A 108 5.90 -18.17 6.04
C TYR A 108 4.98 -19.30 5.53
N LYS A 109 4.70 -20.32 6.35
CA LYS A 109 3.84 -21.47 6.00
C LYS A 109 2.38 -21.28 6.37
N SER A 110 2.03 -20.22 7.11
CA SER A 110 0.64 -19.98 7.49
C SER A 110 -0.16 -19.37 6.34
N ASN A 111 -1.48 -19.32 6.55
CA ASN A 111 -2.40 -18.65 5.64
C ASN A 111 -2.85 -17.34 6.27
N TRP A 112 -3.01 -16.34 5.41
CA TRP A 112 -3.79 -15.14 5.66
C TRP A 112 -5.24 -15.42 5.26
N GLU A 113 -6.19 -15.10 6.13
CA GLU A 113 -7.62 -15.29 5.89
C GLU A 113 -8.36 -14.01 6.28
N ASN A 114 -9.20 -13.50 5.37
CA ASN A 114 -10.02 -12.32 5.66
C ASN A 114 -11.19 -12.67 6.60
N GLU A 115 -11.82 -11.64 7.20
CA GLU A 115 -12.89 -11.84 8.19
C GLU A 115 -14.10 -12.62 7.64
N SER A 116 -14.46 -12.42 6.37
CA SER A 116 -15.56 -13.13 5.71
C SER A 116 -15.18 -14.53 5.20
N LYS A 117 -13.91 -14.92 5.30
CA LYS A 117 -13.35 -16.20 4.82
C LYS A 117 -13.49 -16.46 3.33
N THR A 118 -13.71 -15.41 2.54
CA THR A 118 -13.78 -15.49 1.08
C THR A 118 -12.41 -15.43 0.42
N MET A 119 -11.38 -14.98 1.15
CA MET A 119 -10.00 -14.92 0.71
C MET A 119 -9.13 -15.71 1.69
N CYS A 120 -8.40 -16.70 1.18
CA CYS A 120 -7.45 -17.50 1.93
C CYS A 120 -6.21 -17.70 1.06
N TYR A 121 -5.06 -17.20 1.51
CA TYR A 121 -3.82 -17.19 0.76
C TYR A 121 -2.65 -17.56 1.65
N ASN A 122 -1.60 -18.18 1.12
CA ASN A 122 -0.34 -18.25 1.85
C ASN A 122 0.18 -16.82 2.14
N ILE A 123 0.93 -16.61 3.24
CA ILE A 123 1.48 -15.29 3.59
C ILE A 123 2.27 -14.65 2.43
N ILE A 124 3.09 -15.41 1.71
CA ILE A 124 3.85 -14.87 0.57
C ILE A 124 2.94 -14.51 -0.60
N GLU A 125 1.90 -15.30 -0.81
CA GLU A 125 0.93 -15.04 -1.86
C GLU A 125 0.14 -13.74 -1.60
N ILE A 126 -0.29 -13.48 -0.36
CA ILE A 126 -0.96 -12.22 -0.03
C ILE A 126 -0.02 -11.01 -0.14
N LEU A 127 1.28 -11.16 0.16
CA LEU A 127 2.26 -10.09 -0.08
C LEU A 127 2.41 -9.77 -1.56
N LEU A 128 2.48 -10.79 -2.43
CA LEU A 128 2.52 -10.60 -3.88
C LEU A 128 1.22 -10.02 -4.43
N TYR A 129 0.07 -10.45 -3.90
CA TYR A 129 -1.23 -9.87 -4.21
C TYR A 129 -1.25 -8.37 -3.89
N ASN A 130 -0.82 -8.00 -2.69
CA ASN A 130 -0.78 -6.61 -2.23
C ASN A 130 0.19 -5.76 -3.06
N MET A 131 1.38 -6.27 -3.37
CA MET A 131 2.34 -5.60 -4.26
C MET A 131 1.72 -5.31 -5.65
N ARG A 132 0.99 -6.26 -6.24
CA ARG A 132 0.27 -6.05 -7.51
C ARG A 132 -0.82 -5.00 -7.38
N HIS A 133 -1.58 -5.01 -6.28
CA HIS A 133 -2.61 -4.01 -5.99
C HIS A 133 -1.99 -2.59 -5.88
N VAL A 134 -0.92 -2.43 -5.10
CA VAL A 134 -0.20 -1.15 -4.99
C VAL A 134 0.29 -0.67 -6.37
N GLN A 135 0.92 -1.56 -7.15
CA GLN A 135 1.42 -1.19 -8.47
C GLN A 135 0.29 -0.85 -9.46
N HIS A 136 -0.84 -1.53 -9.38
CA HIS A 136 -2.02 -1.26 -10.21
C HIS A 136 -2.51 0.17 -10.03
N HIS A 137 -2.73 0.61 -8.79
CA HIS A 137 -3.19 1.97 -8.52
C HIS A 137 -2.10 3.02 -8.75
N THR A 138 -0.84 2.69 -8.46
CA THR A 138 0.29 3.58 -8.79
C THR A 138 0.33 3.91 -10.28
N ALA A 139 0.10 2.93 -11.15
CA ALA A 139 0.04 3.16 -12.59
C ALA A 139 -1.14 4.06 -12.99
N GLN A 140 -2.31 3.87 -12.37
CA GLN A 140 -3.48 4.74 -12.60
C GLN A 140 -3.19 6.19 -12.19
N LEU A 141 -2.62 6.40 -11.00
CA LEU A 141 -2.26 7.73 -10.51
C LEU A 141 -1.21 8.41 -11.41
N ASN A 142 -0.20 7.67 -11.84
CA ASN A 142 0.80 8.19 -12.79
C ASN A 142 0.19 8.56 -14.15
N LEU A 143 -0.82 7.82 -14.62
CA LEU A 143 -1.55 8.18 -15.84
C LEU A 143 -2.29 9.51 -15.64
N LEU A 144 -2.96 9.71 -14.50
CA LEU A 144 -3.65 10.96 -14.18
C LEU A 144 -2.67 12.14 -14.13
N LEU A 145 -1.48 11.97 -13.54
CA LEU A 145 -0.45 13.01 -13.53
C LEU A 145 -0.05 13.39 -14.97
N ARG A 146 0.27 12.40 -15.81
CA ARG A 146 0.64 12.66 -17.21
C ARG A 146 -0.45 13.39 -17.98
N GLN A 147 -1.72 13.02 -17.78
CA GLN A 147 -2.84 13.62 -18.50
C GLN A 147 -3.16 15.05 -18.07
N ASN A 148 -2.87 15.43 -16.81
CA ASN A 148 -3.33 16.69 -16.24
C ASN A 148 -2.21 17.71 -16.01
N ILE A 149 -0.96 17.26 -15.88
CA ILE A 149 0.20 18.14 -15.66
C ILE A 149 1.40 17.82 -16.57
N ASP A 150 1.27 16.88 -17.51
CA ASP A 150 2.35 16.44 -18.41
C ASP A 150 3.62 15.97 -17.68
N ASP A 151 3.47 15.43 -16.48
CA ASP A 151 4.56 14.91 -15.65
C ASP A 151 4.14 13.65 -14.89
N ALA A 152 5.11 12.81 -14.52
CA ALA A 152 4.94 11.70 -13.59
C ALA A 152 6.30 11.25 -13.05
N PRO A 153 6.36 10.67 -11.84
CA PRO A 153 7.61 10.18 -11.28
C PRO A 153 8.27 9.11 -12.15
N GLN A 154 9.60 9.03 -12.04
CA GLN A 154 10.39 7.99 -12.68
C GLN A 154 10.20 6.63 -12.01
N TRP A 155 10.54 5.58 -12.74
CA TRP A 155 10.50 4.20 -12.23
C TRP A 155 11.46 4.03 -11.04
N VAL A 156 10.98 3.38 -9.97
CA VAL A 156 11.81 2.94 -8.85
C VAL A 156 12.18 1.48 -9.10
N ARG A 157 13.47 1.21 -9.35
CA ARG A 157 13.94 -0.16 -9.66
C ARG A 157 13.81 -1.11 -8.47
N GLU A 158 14.13 -0.61 -7.28
CA GLU A 158 14.01 -1.29 -6.00
C GLU A 158 14.12 -0.23 -4.87
N ALA A 159 13.73 -0.63 -3.66
CA ALA A 159 13.93 0.17 -2.45
C ALA A 159 15.41 0.57 -2.29
N LYS A 160 15.65 1.83 -1.88
CA LYS A 160 17.00 2.38 -1.73
C LYS A 160 17.71 1.90 -0.46
N ASP A 161 16.93 1.54 0.55
CA ASP A 161 17.36 1.06 1.85
C ASP A 161 17.24 -0.46 1.95
N THR A 162 18.01 -1.04 2.87
CA THR A 162 18.02 -2.46 3.16
C THR A 162 16.93 -2.83 4.16
N LEU A 163 16.58 -4.12 4.20
CA LEU A 163 15.67 -4.66 5.21
C LEU A 163 16.27 -4.59 6.62
N TYR A 164 17.59 -4.78 6.72
CA TYR A 164 18.40 -4.81 7.94
C TYR A 164 19.42 -3.68 7.97
#